data_AF-A0A6H1TU70-F1
#
_entry.id   AF-A0A6H1TU70-F1
#
_cell.length_a   1.000
_cell.length_b   1.000
_cell.length_c   1.000
_cell.angle_alpha   90.00
_cell.angle_beta   90.00
_cell.angle_gamma   90.00
#
_symmetry.space_group_name_H-M   'P 1'
#
loop_
_entity.id
_entity.type
_entity.pdbx_description
1 polymer ?
#
loop_
_entity_poly.entity_id
_entity_poly.type
_entity_poly.pdbx_seq_one_letter_code
_entity_poly.pdbx_strand_id
1 'polypeptide(L)'
;MSYRILSIDGGGIRGVLAAQMLVNIQHRLQQPLNEYFDLISGTSTGSMLAAAIACGLSCQDIVELYRKKAKNIFPYTSRWSLKRLPLILEYGLSGPKFSEKGLVDLLKNLFGNTTFSDITDPKLLITSYDTIGRQPIIFKSWRDRFDDICLWEACVCSTAAPTFFPAHKIIIGGEVHSAIDGGLAANNPTACAVAEAIRLGNSLADLQVISIGTGSATRTIRWEDARTWGPLQWIWDGRVVKVMTDAPAEVYHYITDYVIGDTSRYLRLQFPLDRQLTDKRLSDDMDDASDENINNLIEAAEAYLSIPLVSQALDACLRDRPVPNPEI
;
A
#
# COMPACT_ATOMS: atom_id res chain seq x y z
N MET A 1 -7.04 -16.84 21.18
CA MET A 1 -6.10 -16.98 20.04
C MET A 1 -5.82 -15.59 19.52
N SER A 2 -4.60 -15.30 19.08
CA SER A 2 -4.27 -13.98 18.54
C SER A 2 -5.01 -13.72 17.23
N TYR A 3 -5.46 -12.49 16.99
CA TYR A 3 -6.02 -12.04 15.72
C TYR A 3 -4.95 -11.29 14.94
N ARG A 4 -4.51 -11.86 13.82
CA ARG A 4 -3.32 -11.45 13.08
C ARG A 4 -3.69 -10.52 11.92
N ILE A 5 -3.11 -9.33 11.92
CA ILE A 5 -3.36 -8.27 10.94
C ILE A 5 -2.09 -8.04 10.13
N LEU A 6 -2.23 -8.09 8.81
CA LEU A 6 -1.24 -7.58 7.87
C LEU A 6 -1.71 -6.24 7.31
N SER A 7 -0.85 -5.23 7.35
CA SER A 7 -1.14 -3.91 6.79
C SER A 7 -0.04 -3.45 5.86
N ILE A 8 -0.41 -2.98 4.67
CA ILE A 8 0.53 -2.66 3.60
C ILE A 8 0.28 -1.24 3.09
N ASP A 9 1.32 -0.41 3.17
CA ASP A 9 1.24 0.99 2.78
C ASP A 9 1.14 1.19 1.26
N GLY A 10 0.66 2.38 0.88
CA GLY A 10 0.81 2.91 -0.48
C GLY A 10 2.24 3.36 -0.78
N GLY A 11 2.53 3.63 -2.06
CA GLY A 11 3.86 4.11 -2.47
C GLY A 11 4.26 3.92 -3.93
N GLY A 12 3.33 3.56 -4.82
CA GLY A 12 3.61 3.33 -6.24
C GLY A 12 4.64 2.22 -6.46
N ILE A 13 5.62 2.44 -7.32
CA ILE A 13 6.65 1.44 -7.67
C ILE A 13 7.42 0.89 -6.46
N ARG A 14 7.50 1.68 -5.38
CA ARG A 14 8.14 1.26 -4.12
C ARG A 14 7.42 0.11 -3.43
N GLY A 15 6.21 -0.25 -3.86
CA GLY A 15 5.52 -1.47 -3.45
C GLY A 15 6.33 -2.75 -3.68
N VAL A 16 7.32 -2.74 -4.57
CA VAL A 16 8.25 -3.87 -4.73
C VAL A 16 9.06 -4.17 -3.45
N LEU A 17 9.32 -3.16 -2.61
CA LEU A 17 9.93 -3.35 -1.29
C LEU A 17 9.05 -4.23 -0.41
N ALA A 18 7.77 -3.84 -0.29
CA ALA A 18 6.80 -4.57 0.50
C ALA A 18 6.60 -5.98 -0.05
N ALA A 19 6.51 -6.14 -1.38
CA ALA A 19 6.43 -7.44 -2.03
C ALA A 19 7.62 -8.35 -1.67
N GLN A 20 8.85 -7.82 -1.71
CA GLN A 20 10.05 -8.58 -1.33
C GLN A 20 10.05 -8.93 0.16
N MET A 21 9.60 -8.03 1.05
CA MET A 21 9.46 -8.34 2.46
C MET A 21 8.43 -9.45 2.71
N LEU A 22 7.32 -9.44 1.98
CA LEU A 22 6.29 -10.47 2.04
C LEU A 22 6.79 -11.84 1.59
N VAL A 23 7.65 -11.91 0.57
CA VAL A 23 8.35 -13.16 0.18
C VAL A 23 9.15 -13.71 1.37
N ASN A 24 9.90 -12.86 2.08
CA ASN A 24 10.68 -13.29 3.23
C ASN A 24 9.79 -13.76 4.39
N ILE A 25 8.70 -13.04 4.68
CA ILE A 25 7.71 -13.41 5.71
C ILE A 25 7.07 -14.76 5.37
N GLN A 26 6.63 -14.96 4.13
CA GLN A 26 6.05 -16.21 3.67
C GLN A 26 7.04 -17.38 3.82
N HIS A 27 8.31 -17.15 3.47
CA HIS A 27 9.37 -18.15 3.68
C HIS A 27 9.60 -18.45 5.17
N ARG A 28 9.55 -17.47 6.08
CA ARG A 28 9.68 -17.75 7.53
C ARG A 28 8.51 -18.55 8.07
N LEU A 29 7.30 -18.25 7.60
CA LEU A 29 6.07 -18.90 8.03
C LEU A 29 5.88 -20.31 7.46
N GLN A 30 6.53 -20.64 6.34
CA GLN A 30 6.39 -21.92 5.64
C GLN A 30 4.93 -22.29 5.29
N GLN A 31 4.07 -21.27 5.11
CA GLN A 31 2.67 -21.41 4.72
C GLN A 31 2.20 -20.16 3.94
N PRO A 32 1.10 -20.24 3.18
CA PRO A 32 0.52 -19.08 2.49
C PRO A 32 0.11 -17.96 3.46
N LEU A 33 0.35 -16.70 3.07
CA LEU A 33 0.04 -15.56 3.93
C LEU A 33 -1.47 -15.39 4.19
N ASN A 34 -2.31 -15.79 3.24
CA ASN A 34 -3.77 -15.79 3.39
C ASN A 34 -4.30 -16.87 4.34
N GLU A 35 -3.50 -17.88 4.67
CA GLU A 35 -3.86 -18.89 5.68
C GLU A 35 -3.38 -18.48 7.08
N TYR A 36 -2.42 -17.55 7.17
CA TYR A 36 -1.83 -17.11 8.43
C TYR A 36 -2.49 -15.86 9.02
N PHE A 37 -2.79 -14.86 8.20
CA PHE A 37 -3.41 -13.61 8.65
C PHE A 37 -4.94 -13.71 8.65
N ASP A 38 -5.61 -13.08 9.61
CA ASP A 38 -7.08 -13.03 9.69
C ASP A 38 -7.66 -11.79 8.99
N LEU A 39 -6.85 -10.73 8.88
CA LEU A 39 -7.19 -9.47 8.22
C LEU A 39 -5.98 -8.93 7.46
N ILE A 40 -6.17 -8.65 6.18
CA ILE A 40 -5.19 -8.01 5.32
C ILE A 40 -5.74 -6.66 4.86
N SER A 41 -4.93 -5.61 5.03
CA SER A 41 -5.29 -4.25 4.64
C SER A 41 -4.26 -3.63 3.72
N GLY A 42 -4.72 -2.83 2.77
CA GLY A 42 -3.83 -2.21 1.79
C GLY A 42 -4.33 -0.88 1.24
N THR A 43 -3.37 -0.01 0.93
CA THR A 43 -3.62 1.29 0.28
C THR A 43 -2.78 1.42 -0.99
N SER A 44 -3.35 1.92 -2.09
CA SER A 44 -2.66 2.13 -3.36
C SER A 44 -1.97 0.84 -3.83
N THR A 45 -0.67 0.89 -4.13
CA THR A 45 0.12 -0.33 -4.42
C THR A 45 -0.03 -1.43 -3.37
N GLY A 46 -0.20 -1.07 -2.09
CA GLY A 46 -0.48 -1.99 -0.99
C GLY A 46 -1.86 -2.65 -1.09
N SER A 47 -2.85 -2.01 -1.71
CA SER A 47 -4.16 -2.64 -1.99
C SER A 47 -4.02 -3.75 -3.03
N MET A 48 -3.16 -3.56 -4.03
CA MET A 48 -2.86 -4.58 -5.03
C MET A 48 -2.20 -5.79 -4.37
N LEU A 49 -1.23 -5.54 -3.48
CA LEU A 49 -0.56 -6.58 -2.69
C LEU A 49 -1.55 -7.31 -1.77
N ALA A 50 -2.37 -6.56 -1.03
CA ALA A 50 -3.35 -7.10 -0.10
C ALA A 50 -4.39 -7.99 -0.81
N ALA A 51 -4.95 -7.52 -1.93
CA ALA A 51 -5.89 -8.29 -2.73
C ALA A 51 -5.24 -9.54 -3.34
N ALA A 52 -4.03 -9.42 -3.87
CA ALA A 52 -3.30 -10.57 -4.43
C ALA A 52 -3.04 -11.63 -3.37
N ILE A 53 -2.60 -11.24 -2.17
CA ILE A 53 -2.43 -12.18 -1.06
C ILE A 53 -3.77 -12.80 -0.69
N ALA A 54 -4.83 -12.02 -0.49
CA ALA A 54 -6.14 -12.54 -0.11
C ALA A 54 -6.69 -13.57 -1.12
N CYS A 55 -6.39 -13.41 -2.41
CA CYS A 55 -6.69 -14.37 -3.46
C CYS A 55 -5.74 -15.59 -3.51
N GLY A 56 -4.76 -15.69 -2.61
CA GLY A 56 -3.78 -16.78 -2.55
C GLY A 56 -2.68 -16.72 -3.61
N LEU A 57 -2.43 -15.55 -4.23
CA LEU A 57 -1.34 -15.41 -5.20
C LEU A 57 0.02 -15.49 -4.50
N SER A 58 1.01 -16.05 -5.20
CA SER A 58 2.39 -16.15 -4.73
C SER A 58 3.02 -14.77 -4.58
N CYS A 59 3.68 -14.51 -3.44
CA CYS A 59 4.44 -13.28 -3.24
C CYS A 59 5.56 -13.13 -4.28
N GLN A 60 6.12 -14.25 -4.76
CA GLN A 60 7.16 -14.22 -5.80
C GLN A 60 6.61 -13.75 -7.15
N ASP A 61 5.40 -14.19 -7.52
CA ASP A 61 4.75 -13.75 -8.75
C ASP A 61 4.42 -12.26 -8.71
N ILE A 62 4.10 -11.75 -7.52
CA ILE A 62 3.87 -10.33 -7.27
C ILE A 62 5.16 -9.51 -7.46
N VAL A 63 6.32 -9.96 -6.96
CA VAL A 63 7.62 -9.28 -7.22
C VAL A 63 7.92 -9.26 -8.72
N GLU A 64 7.71 -10.39 -9.40
CA GLU A 64 7.91 -10.51 -10.85
C GLU A 64 6.94 -9.61 -11.65
N LEU A 65 5.74 -9.38 -11.13
CA LEU A 65 4.79 -8.42 -11.68
C LEU A 65 5.40 -7.01 -11.72
N TYR A 66 5.98 -6.53 -10.62
CA TYR A 66 6.64 -5.22 -10.61
C TYR A 66 7.79 -5.19 -11.61
N ARG A 67 8.67 -6.20 -11.64
CA ARG A 67 9.79 -6.26 -12.59
C ARG A 67 9.34 -6.21 -14.05
N LYS A 68 8.31 -6.98 -14.42
CA LYS A 68 7.90 -7.16 -15.82
C LYS A 68 6.85 -6.17 -16.30
N LYS A 69 6.00 -5.66 -15.40
CA LYS A 69 4.80 -4.89 -15.75
C LYS A 69 4.83 -3.45 -15.25
N ALA A 70 5.77 -3.05 -14.39
CA ALA A 70 5.85 -1.66 -13.92
C ALA A 70 5.95 -0.66 -15.07
N LYS A 71 6.68 -0.98 -16.15
CA LYS A 71 6.80 -0.12 -17.34
C LYS A 71 5.50 -0.01 -18.15
N ASN A 72 4.51 -0.87 -17.92
CA ASN A 72 3.18 -0.73 -18.53
C ASN A 72 2.31 0.26 -17.74
N ILE A 73 2.48 0.29 -16.41
CA ILE A 73 1.79 1.23 -15.52
C ILE A 73 2.44 2.62 -15.58
N PHE A 74 3.78 2.65 -15.57
CA PHE A 74 4.63 3.84 -15.57
C PHE A 74 5.50 3.87 -16.85
N PRO A 75 4.92 4.15 -18.02
CA PRO A 75 5.61 4.04 -19.31
C PRO A 75 6.70 5.09 -19.58
N TYR A 76 6.84 6.08 -18.69
CA TYR A 76 7.84 7.14 -18.74
C TYR A 76 7.98 7.82 -17.37
N THR A 77 9.18 8.33 -17.08
CA THR A 77 9.45 9.08 -15.84
C THR A 77 9.29 10.59 -16.03
N SER A 78 9.59 11.12 -17.22
CA SER A 78 9.53 12.57 -17.50
C SER A 78 8.12 13.03 -17.89
N ARG A 79 7.66 14.14 -17.28
CA ARG A 79 6.45 14.87 -17.69
C ARG A 79 6.55 15.48 -19.09
N TRP A 80 7.73 15.51 -19.71
CA TRP A 80 7.95 16.01 -21.07
C TRP A 80 7.97 14.89 -22.12
N SER A 81 7.66 13.65 -21.74
CA SER A 81 7.65 12.52 -22.67
C SER A 81 6.62 12.72 -23.77
N LEU A 82 7.03 12.50 -25.04
CA LEU A 82 6.13 12.52 -26.19
C LEU A 82 5.00 11.49 -26.08
N LYS A 83 5.20 10.43 -25.27
CA LYS A 83 4.15 9.45 -24.93
C LYS A 83 2.96 10.06 -24.18
N ARG A 84 3.07 11.29 -23.68
CA ARG A 84 1.96 12.05 -23.05
C ARG A 84 1.06 12.76 -24.06
N LEU A 85 1.47 12.89 -25.33
CA LEU A 85 0.72 13.67 -26.31
C LEU A 85 -0.76 13.24 -26.43
N PRO A 86 -1.11 11.93 -26.45
CA PRO A 86 -2.52 11.51 -26.46
C PRO A 86 -3.30 11.99 -25.23
N LEU A 87 -2.70 11.89 -24.03
CA LEU A 87 -3.31 12.35 -22.77
C LEU A 87 -3.49 13.87 -22.73
N ILE A 88 -2.53 14.62 -23.28
CA ILE A 88 -2.61 16.08 -23.38
C ILE A 88 -3.72 16.49 -24.35
N LEU A 89 -3.94 15.74 -25.43
CA LEU A 89 -5.03 15.99 -26.37
C LEU A 89 -6.41 15.68 -25.74
N GLU A 90 -6.49 14.66 -24.89
CA GLU A 90 -7.73 14.23 -24.24
C GLU A 90 -8.09 15.11 -23.02
N TYR A 91 -7.12 15.41 -22.15
CA TYR A 91 -7.34 16.07 -20.85
C TYR A 91 -6.75 17.49 -20.76
N GLY A 92 -6.10 17.97 -21.83
CA GLY A 92 -5.40 19.26 -21.86
C GLY A 92 -4.02 19.22 -21.19
N LEU A 93 -3.35 20.38 -21.18
CA LEU A 93 -1.99 20.54 -20.62
C LEU A 93 -1.89 20.24 -19.11
N SER A 94 -3.02 20.32 -18.40
CA SER A 94 -3.14 19.98 -16.97
C SER A 94 -3.59 18.54 -16.73
N GLY A 95 -3.63 17.70 -17.77
CA GLY A 95 -4.01 16.29 -17.67
C GLY A 95 -3.07 15.46 -16.78
N PRO A 96 -3.51 14.28 -16.34
CA PRO A 96 -2.74 13.40 -15.46
C PRO A 96 -1.40 13.00 -16.10
N LYS A 97 -0.45 12.56 -15.27
CA LYS A 97 0.85 12.10 -15.76
C LYS A 97 0.70 10.86 -16.62
N PHE A 98 -0.17 9.92 -16.25
CA PHE A 98 -0.38 8.61 -16.86
C PHE A 98 -1.86 8.35 -17.18
N SER A 99 -2.11 7.45 -18.11
CA SER A 99 -3.43 6.86 -18.34
C SER A 99 -3.67 5.73 -17.34
N GLU A 100 -4.91 5.54 -16.89
CA GLU A 100 -5.26 4.39 -16.05
C GLU A 100 -5.26 3.06 -16.81
N LYS A 101 -5.24 3.05 -18.15
CA LYS A 101 -5.41 1.84 -18.96
C LYS A 101 -4.41 0.73 -18.62
N GLY A 102 -3.12 1.07 -18.50
CA GLY A 102 -2.09 0.07 -18.17
C GLY A 102 -2.28 -0.56 -16.79
N LEU A 103 -2.78 0.22 -15.82
CA LEU A 103 -3.11 -0.24 -14.48
C LEU A 103 -4.38 -1.10 -14.49
N VAL A 104 -5.45 -0.65 -15.15
CA VAL A 104 -6.72 -1.38 -15.28
C VAL A 104 -6.49 -2.74 -15.97
N ASP A 105 -5.77 -2.76 -17.08
CA ASP A 105 -5.48 -3.99 -17.83
C ASP A 105 -4.67 -4.97 -16.95
N LEU A 106 -3.70 -4.48 -16.18
CA LEU A 106 -2.93 -5.31 -15.25
C LEU A 106 -3.82 -5.92 -14.17
N LEU A 107 -4.64 -5.11 -13.51
CA LEU A 107 -5.48 -5.54 -12.40
C LEU A 107 -6.59 -6.48 -12.86
N LYS A 108 -7.18 -6.24 -14.03
CA LYS A 108 -8.13 -7.17 -14.65
C LYS A 108 -7.49 -8.51 -15.01
N ASN A 109 -6.25 -8.51 -15.50
CA ASN A 109 -5.54 -9.76 -15.78
C ASN A 109 -5.20 -10.54 -14.49
N LEU A 110 -4.97 -9.83 -13.38
CA LEU A 110 -4.67 -10.46 -12.09
C LEU A 110 -5.90 -11.03 -11.40
N PHE A 111 -6.98 -10.24 -11.33
CA PHE A 111 -8.14 -10.57 -10.50
C PHE A 111 -9.33 -11.08 -11.31
N GLY A 112 -9.34 -10.93 -12.62
CA GLY A 112 -10.46 -11.33 -13.47
C GLY A 112 -11.76 -10.68 -13.01
N ASN A 113 -12.76 -11.53 -12.72
CA ASN A 113 -14.07 -11.12 -12.21
C ASN A 113 -14.21 -11.34 -10.69
N THR A 114 -13.12 -11.61 -9.98
CA THR A 114 -13.16 -11.83 -8.52
C THR A 114 -13.68 -10.58 -7.83
N THR A 115 -14.67 -10.72 -6.98
CA THR A 115 -15.29 -9.64 -6.21
C THR A 115 -14.92 -9.71 -4.73
N PHE A 116 -15.39 -8.75 -3.94
CA PHE A 116 -15.21 -8.80 -2.49
C PHE A 116 -15.95 -9.96 -1.82
N SER A 117 -17.11 -10.37 -2.35
CA SER A 117 -17.88 -11.50 -1.79
C SER A 117 -17.18 -12.85 -1.98
N ASP A 118 -16.28 -12.97 -2.96
CA ASP A 118 -15.44 -14.15 -3.14
C ASP A 118 -14.36 -14.28 -2.03
N ILE A 119 -14.07 -13.20 -1.29
CA ILE A 119 -13.01 -13.14 -0.27
C ILE A 119 -13.60 -13.33 1.14
N THR A 120 -13.66 -14.59 1.59
CA THR A 120 -14.20 -14.92 2.91
C THR A 120 -13.16 -14.83 4.03
N ASP A 121 -11.98 -15.43 3.79
CA ASP A 121 -10.84 -15.46 4.72
C ASP A 121 -9.53 -15.46 3.91
N PRO A 122 -8.57 -14.55 4.20
CA PRO A 122 -8.60 -13.53 5.23
C PRO A 122 -9.59 -12.43 4.89
N LYS A 123 -10.02 -11.68 5.91
CA LYS A 123 -10.77 -10.44 5.67
C LYS A 123 -9.90 -9.45 4.89
N LEU A 124 -10.47 -8.80 3.88
CA LEU A 124 -9.75 -7.83 3.04
C LEU A 124 -10.29 -6.41 3.23
N LEU A 125 -9.39 -5.46 3.51
CA LEU A 125 -9.69 -4.04 3.63
C LEU A 125 -8.86 -3.21 2.63
N ILE A 126 -9.51 -2.39 1.81
CA ILE A 126 -8.84 -1.49 0.86
C ILE A 126 -9.33 -0.06 1.08
N THR A 127 -8.41 0.90 1.09
CA THR A 127 -8.75 2.32 1.29
C THR A 127 -8.76 3.11 -0.03
N SER A 128 -9.67 4.07 -0.14
CA SER A 128 -9.77 5.05 -1.23
C SER A 128 -10.46 6.31 -0.69
N TYR A 129 -10.58 7.36 -1.49
CA TYR A 129 -11.25 8.60 -1.11
C TYR A 129 -12.23 9.05 -2.19
N ASP A 130 -13.47 9.32 -1.82
CA ASP A 130 -14.50 9.84 -2.72
C ASP A 130 -14.49 11.37 -2.73
N THR A 131 -14.27 11.95 -3.91
CA THR A 131 -14.29 13.40 -4.09
C THR A 131 -15.69 13.99 -4.21
N ILE A 132 -16.70 13.19 -4.58
CA ILE A 132 -18.10 13.62 -4.62
C ILE A 132 -18.65 13.69 -3.20
N GLY A 133 -18.62 12.56 -2.48
CA GLY A 133 -19.09 12.46 -1.10
C GLY A 133 -18.14 13.08 -0.08
N ARG A 134 -16.91 13.44 -0.47
CA ARG A 134 -15.85 14.01 0.40
C ARG A 134 -15.57 13.17 1.64
N GLN A 135 -15.50 11.86 1.45
CA GLN A 135 -15.33 10.89 2.53
C GLN A 135 -14.45 9.71 2.07
N PRO A 136 -13.73 9.04 3.00
CA PRO A 136 -13.00 7.84 2.65
C PRO A 136 -13.97 6.72 2.23
N ILE A 137 -13.57 5.97 1.21
CA ILE A 137 -14.18 4.68 0.87
C ILE A 137 -13.29 3.61 1.49
N ILE A 138 -13.85 2.84 2.43
CA ILE A 138 -13.16 1.71 3.05
C ILE A 138 -13.85 0.44 2.56
N PHE A 139 -13.34 -0.12 1.46
CA PHE A 139 -13.83 -1.39 0.91
C PHE A 139 -13.49 -2.52 1.88
N LYS A 140 -14.45 -3.42 2.10
CA LYS A 140 -14.37 -4.49 3.09
C LYS A 140 -15.05 -5.74 2.58
N SER A 141 -14.40 -6.90 2.66
CA SER A 141 -14.97 -8.16 2.17
C SER A 141 -16.13 -8.71 3.00
N TRP A 142 -16.34 -8.19 4.22
CA TRP A 142 -17.41 -8.60 5.12
C TRP A 142 -18.55 -7.56 5.18
N ARG A 143 -18.78 -6.84 4.08
CA ARG A 143 -19.79 -5.78 3.99
C ARG A 143 -20.55 -5.86 2.68
N ASP A 144 -21.83 -6.21 2.80
CA ASP A 144 -22.75 -6.46 1.69
C ASP A 144 -22.76 -5.35 0.62
N ARG A 145 -22.57 -4.09 1.03
CA ARG A 145 -22.50 -2.93 0.11
C ARG A 145 -21.36 -3.00 -0.91
N PHE A 146 -20.38 -3.88 -0.73
CA PHE A 146 -19.22 -4.03 -1.61
C PHE A 146 -19.17 -5.39 -2.30
N ASP A 147 -20.12 -6.29 -2.05
CA ASP A 147 -20.07 -7.69 -2.51
C ASP A 147 -19.84 -7.83 -4.02
N ASP A 148 -20.52 -7.01 -4.81
CA ASP A 148 -20.44 -7.03 -6.28
C ASP A 148 -19.26 -6.24 -6.85
N ILE A 149 -18.48 -5.55 -6.00
CA ILE A 149 -17.34 -4.76 -6.46
C ILE A 149 -16.18 -5.70 -6.80
N CYS A 150 -15.72 -5.62 -8.04
CA CYS A 150 -14.54 -6.35 -8.47
C CYS A 150 -13.28 -5.86 -7.73
N LEU A 151 -12.40 -6.79 -7.32
CA LEU A 151 -11.15 -6.45 -6.64
C LEU A 151 -10.25 -5.55 -7.50
N TRP A 152 -10.23 -5.78 -8.83
CA TRP A 152 -9.48 -4.93 -9.74
C TRP A 152 -9.96 -3.47 -9.68
N GLU A 153 -11.27 -3.24 -9.61
CA GLU A 153 -11.86 -1.90 -9.65
C GLU A 153 -11.58 -1.14 -8.34
N ALA A 154 -11.69 -1.82 -7.20
CA ALA A 154 -11.30 -1.24 -5.91
C ALA A 154 -9.80 -0.93 -5.83
N CYS A 155 -8.93 -1.78 -6.42
CA CYS A 155 -7.51 -1.48 -6.52
C CYS A 155 -7.22 -0.28 -7.44
N VAL A 156 -7.94 -0.12 -8.56
CA VAL A 156 -7.84 1.08 -9.40
C VAL A 156 -8.22 2.32 -8.60
N CYS A 157 -9.36 2.28 -7.90
CA CYS A 157 -9.80 3.35 -7.00
C CYS A 157 -8.74 3.71 -5.97
N SER A 158 -8.12 2.71 -5.34
CA SER A 158 -7.10 2.89 -4.31
C SER A 158 -5.77 3.45 -4.84
N THR A 159 -5.46 3.26 -6.12
CA THR A 159 -4.17 3.63 -6.75
C THR A 159 -4.25 4.89 -7.62
N ALA A 160 -5.45 5.48 -7.76
CA ALA A 160 -5.71 6.65 -8.60
C ALA A 160 -5.14 7.96 -8.01
N ALA A 161 -3.81 8.06 -7.92
CA ALA A 161 -3.12 9.15 -7.24
C ALA A 161 -3.29 10.47 -8.00
N PRO A 162 -3.74 11.57 -7.35
CA PRO A 162 -3.87 12.86 -8.00
C PRO A 162 -2.58 13.32 -8.66
N THR A 163 -2.71 13.98 -9.81
CA THR A 163 -1.61 14.37 -10.71
C THR A 163 -0.91 13.21 -11.45
N PHE A 164 -1.05 11.97 -10.99
CA PHE A 164 -0.48 10.79 -11.63
C PHE A 164 -1.51 10.06 -12.50
N PHE A 165 -2.68 9.75 -11.96
CA PHE A 165 -3.76 9.03 -12.64
C PHE A 165 -5.06 9.85 -12.61
N PRO A 166 -5.98 9.62 -13.57
CA PRO A 166 -7.34 10.18 -13.47
C PRO A 166 -8.09 9.59 -12.27
N ALA A 167 -9.08 10.33 -11.75
CA ALA A 167 -10.01 9.79 -10.78
C ALA A 167 -10.86 8.69 -11.42
N HIS A 168 -11.13 7.62 -10.68
CA HIS A 168 -11.92 6.50 -11.18
C HIS A 168 -13.39 6.67 -10.79
N LYS A 169 -14.30 6.50 -11.75
CA LYS A 169 -15.74 6.47 -11.48
C LYS A 169 -16.13 5.06 -11.07
N ILE A 170 -16.73 4.90 -9.90
CA ILE A 170 -17.26 3.62 -9.40
C ILE A 170 -18.71 3.80 -8.94
N ILE A 171 -19.51 2.74 -9.05
CA ILE A 171 -20.89 2.73 -8.55
C ILE A 171 -20.94 1.80 -7.34
N ILE A 172 -21.35 2.31 -6.17
CA ILE A 172 -21.45 1.53 -4.93
C ILE A 172 -22.87 1.71 -4.39
N GLY A 173 -23.60 0.62 -4.20
CA GLY A 173 -24.98 0.68 -3.71
C GLY A 173 -25.92 1.51 -4.59
N GLY A 174 -25.65 1.61 -5.90
CA GLY A 174 -26.42 2.42 -6.85
C GLY A 174 -26.03 3.90 -6.90
N GLU A 175 -25.10 4.35 -6.06
CA GLU A 175 -24.61 5.72 -6.05
C GLU A 175 -23.30 5.86 -6.82
N VAL A 176 -23.14 6.97 -7.54
CA VAL A 176 -21.91 7.29 -8.27
C VAL A 176 -20.90 7.94 -7.32
N HIS A 177 -19.70 7.38 -7.28
CA HIS A 177 -18.56 7.93 -6.55
C HIS A 177 -17.43 8.30 -7.52
N SER A 178 -16.61 9.27 -7.13
CA SER A 178 -15.39 9.65 -7.84
C SER A 178 -14.19 9.38 -6.95
N ALA A 179 -13.65 8.18 -7.12
CA ALA A 179 -12.61 7.62 -6.27
C ALA A 179 -11.21 8.07 -6.71
N ILE A 180 -10.40 8.46 -5.73
CA ILE A 180 -8.97 8.72 -5.87
C ILE A 180 -8.18 7.92 -4.83
N ASP A 181 -6.86 7.96 -4.96
CA ASP A 181 -5.94 7.15 -4.15
C ASP A 181 -6.20 7.26 -2.64
N GLY A 182 -6.22 6.09 -2.00
CA GLY A 182 -6.47 5.95 -0.56
C GLY A 182 -5.37 6.57 0.30
N GLY A 183 -4.20 6.87 -0.26
CA GLY A 183 -3.09 7.53 0.39
C GLY A 183 -3.44 8.91 0.94
N LEU A 184 -4.43 9.59 0.34
CA LEU A 184 -4.96 10.85 0.86
C LEU A 184 -5.88 10.68 2.07
N ALA A 185 -6.39 9.47 2.29
CA ALA A 185 -7.15 9.10 3.47
C ALA A 185 -6.24 8.41 4.50
N ALA A 186 -5.77 7.20 4.18
CA ALA A 186 -4.91 6.39 5.03
C ALA A 186 -3.82 5.67 4.23
N ASN A 187 -2.73 6.39 3.92
CA ASN A 187 -1.58 5.80 3.23
C ASN A 187 -0.97 4.60 3.99
N ASN A 188 -1.04 4.64 5.32
CA ASN A 188 -0.83 3.50 6.20
C ASN A 188 -2.21 3.06 6.76
N PRO A 189 -2.80 1.95 6.28
CA PRO A 189 -4.14 1.54 6.68
C PRO A 189 -4.19 0.82 8.04
N THR A 190 -3.07 0.76 8.79
CA THR A 190 -2.97 -0.08 10.00
C THR A 190 -4.00 0.31 11.06
N ALA A 191 -4.18 1.61 11.34
CA ALA A 191 -5.16 2.05 12.33
C ALA A 191 -6.61 1.74 11.91
N CYS A 192 -6.90 1.80 10.61
CA CYS A 192 -8.21 1.39 10.06
C CYS A 192 -8.44 -0.11 10.28
N ALA A 193 -7.42 -0.93 10.03
CA ALA A 193 -7.49 -2.38 10.24
C ALA A 193 -7.68 -2.74 11.72
N VAL A 194 -6.93 -2.11 12.62
CA VAL A 194 -7.08 -2.30 14.09
C VAL A 194 -8.49 -1.90 14.54
N ALA A 195 -9.00 -0.75 14.10
CA ALA A 195 -10.34 -0.29 14.46
C ALA A 195 -11.43 -1.27 13.98
N GLU A 196 -11.31 -1.80 12.76
CA GLU A 196 -12.26 -2.79 12.25
C GLU A 196 -12.12 -4.16 12.94
N ALA A 197 -10.90 -4.60 13.29
CA ALA A 197 -10.70 -5.82 14.06
C ALA A 197 -11.38 -5.76 15.43
N ILE A 198 -11.28 -4.62 16.12
CA ILE A 198 -12.01 -4.36 17.39
C ILE A 198 -13.52 -4.37 17.15
N ARG A 199 -13.99 -3.73 16.07
CA ARG A 199 -15.41 -3.70 15.70
C ARG A 199 -15.97 -5.09 15.38
N LEU A 200 -15.12 -6.01 14.91
CA LEU A 200 -15.46 -7.42 14.68
C LEU A 200 -15.50 -8.25 15.99
N GLY A 201 -15.24 -7.64 17.14
CA GLY A 201 -15.37 -8.26 18.45
C GLY A 201 -14.05 -8.73 19.06
N ASN A 202 -12.91 -8.46 18.43
CA ASN A 202 -11.60 -8.83 18.97
C ASN A 202 -11.17 -7.87 20.08
N SER A 203 -10.54 -8.39 21.13
CA SER A 203 -9.90 -7.56 22.14
C SER A 203 -8.60 -6.98 21.61
N LEU A 204 -8.28 -5.74 22.01
CA LEU A 204 -7.01 -5.09 21.70
C LEU A 204 -5.78 -5.90 22.15
N ALA A 205 -5.92 -6.66 23.25
CA ALA A 205 -4.86 -7.51 23.80
C ALA A 205 -4.54 -8.73 22.92
N ASP A 206 -5.48 -9.15 22.07
CA ASP A 206 -5.36 -10.31 21.19
C ASP A 206 -4.82 -9.91 19.80
N LEU A 207 -4.76 -8.62 19.48
CA LEU A 207 -4.31 -8.17 18.17
C LEU A 207 -2.79 -8.29 18.03
N GLN A 208 -2.35 -8.92 16.95
CA GLN A 208 -0.98 -8.96 16.48
C GLN A 208 -0.93 -8.34 15.08
N VAL A 209 -0.03 -7.39 14.85
CA VAL A 209 -0.06 -6.51 13.70
C VAL A 209 1.34 -6.40 13.10
N ILE A 210 1.45 -6.80 11.84
CA ILE A 210 2.62 -6.53 10.99
C ILE A 210 2.23 -5.45 9.98
N SER A 211 2.92 -4.33 10.06
CA SER A 211 2.73 -3.18 9.17
C SER A 211 3.96 -3.00 8.29
N ILE A 212 3.78 -3.04 6.97
CA ILE A 212 4.85 -3.00 5.98
C ILE A 212 4.76 -1.69 5.20
N GLY A 213 5.77 -0.84 5.38
CA GLY A 213 5.92 0.40 4.64
C GLY A 213 6.59 0.22 3.29
N THR A 214 6.57 1.26 2.47
CA THR A 214 7.22 1.33 1.15
C THR A 214 8.47 2.21 1.15
N GLY A 215 9.12 2.33 2.31
CA GLY A 215 10.28 3.18 2.56
C GLY A 215 9.91 4.64 2.86
N SER A 216 10.68 5.28 3.73
CA SER A 216 10.49 6.71 4.06
C SER A 216 11.35 7.58 3.15
N ALA A 217 10.74 8.60 2.55
CA ALA A 217 11.44 9.51 1.65
C ALA A 217 12.54 10.28 2.42
N THR A 218 13.70 10.45 1.79
CA THR A 218 14.86 11.11 2.42
C THR A 218 15.19 12.47 1.81
N ARG A 219 14.61 12.78 0.64
CA ARG A 219 14.72 14.09 -0.02
C ARG A 219 14.15 15.19 0.88
N THR A 220 15.06 15.96 1.45
CA THR A 220 14.72 17.10 2.30
C THR A 220 14.02 18.19 1.50
N ILE A 221 12.87 18.64 1.98
CA ILE A 221 12.25 19.90 1.56
C ILE A 221 12.82 21.00 2.47
N ARG A 222 13.77 21.79 1.95
CA ARG A 222 14.40 22.85 2.73
C ARG A 222 13.43 23.99 2.98
N TRP A 223 13.55 24.63 4.13
CA TRP A 223 12.67 25.74 4.52
C TRP A 223 12.77 26.93 3.56
N GLU A 224 13.98 27.25 3.09
CA GLU A 224 14.24 28.35 2.16
C GLU A 224 13.46 28.17 0.84
N ASP A 225 13.38 26.94 0.35
CA ASP A 225 12.63 26.60 -0.85
C ASP A 225 11.13 26.68 -0.56
N ALA A 226 10.65 25.92 0.44
CA ALA A 226 9.23 25.77 0.76
C ALA A 226 8.54 27.10 1.11
N ARG A 227 9.24 28.02 1.79
CA ARG A 227 8.72 29.36 2.13
C ARG A 227 8.33 30.17 0.90
N THR A 228 8.95 29.92 -0.25
CA THR A 228 8.73 30.70 -1.49
C THR A 228 7.83 30.00 -2.50
N TRP A 229 7.45 28.75 -2.25
CA TRP A 229 6.65 27.97 -3.18
C TRP A 229 5.20 28.46 -3.22
N GLY A 230 4.75 28.83 -4.42
CA GLY A 230 3.34 29.04 -4.74
C GLY A 230 2.65 27.77 -5.25
N PRO A 231 1.39 27.85 -5.69
CA PRO A 231 0.60 26.69 -6.11
C PRO A 231 1.28 25.82 -7.17
N LEU A 232 1.90 26.45 -8.19
CA LEU A 232 2.58 25.72 -9.25
C LEU A 232 3.78 24.95 -8.73
N GLN A 233 4.58 25.52 -7.83
CA GLN A 233 5.76 24.87 -7.25
C GLN A 233 5.38 23.71 -6.33
N TRP A 234 4.26 23.82 -5.60
CA TRP A 234 3.75 22.74 -4.74
C TRP A 234 3.13 21.58 -5.54
N ILE A 235 2.48 21.88 -6.67
CA ILE A 235 1.90 20.85 -7.56
C ILE A 235 2.96 20.22 -8.45
N TRP A 236 4.03 20.96 -8.77
CA TRP A 236 5.12 20.47 -9.61
C TRP A 236 5.71 19.17 -9.05
N ASP A 237 5.80 18.16 -9.92
CA ASP A 237 6.27 16.81 -9.57
C ASP A 237 5.51 16.13 -8.41
N GLY A 238 4.28 16.58 -8.12
CA GLY A 238 3.43 15.99 -7.10
C GLY A 238 3.95 16.20 -5.66
N ARG A 239 4.77 17.21 -5.40
CA ARG A 239 5.34 17.47 -4.05
C ARG A 239 4.28 17.52 -2.96
N VAL A 240 3.18 18.23 -3.22
CA VAL A 240 2.06 18.30 -2.27
C VAL A 240 1.42 16.94 -2.01
N VAL A 241 1.31 16.08 -3.04
CA VAL A 241 0.77 14.73 -2.89
C VAL A 241 1.70 13.91 -1.99
N LYS A 242 3.02 13.95 -2.23
CA LYS A 242 4.02 13.27 -1.39
C LYS A 242 3.88 13.66 0.09
N VAL A 243 3.83 14.96 0.39
CA VAL A 243 3.66 15.46 1.77
C VAL A 243 2.31 15.02 2.37
N MET A 244 1.23 15.12 1.59
CA MET A 244 -0.11 14.72 2.04
C MET A 244 -0.28 13.21 2.19
N THR A 245 0.58 12.39 1.60
CA THR A 245 0.61 10.94 1.82
C THR A 245 1.54 10.52 2.96
N ASP A 246 2.66 11.23 3.14
CA ASP A 246 3.64 10.92 4.19
C ASP A 246 3.11 11.28 5.58
N ALA A 247 2.47 12.44 5.74
CA ALA A 247 1.98 12.89 7.03
C ALA A 247 0.93 11.95 7.66
N PRO A 248 -0.12 11.49 6.93
CA PRO A 248 -1.05 10.50 7.47
C PRO A 248 -0.36 9.17 7.82
N ALA A 249 0.62 8.71 7.01
CA ALA A 249 1.31 7.45 7.29
C ALA A 249 1.99 7.44 8.67
N GLU A 250 2.67 8.53 9.02
CA GLU A 250 3.30 8.73 10.32
C GLU A 250 2.28 8.87 11.45
N VAL A 251 1.17 9.59 11.23
CA VAL A 251 0.10 9.72 12.23
C VAL A 251 -0.55 8.37 12.53
N TYR A 252 -0.83 7.55 11.53
CA TYR A 252 -1.41 6.22 11.73
C TYR A 252 -0.45 5.24 12.39
N HIS A 253 0.85 5.35 12.08
CA HIS A 253 1.89 4.62 12.82
C HIS A 253 1.90 5.03 14.29
N TYR A 254 1.97 6.34 14.59
CA TYR A 254 1.91 6.88 15.95
C TYR A 254 0.67 6.39 16.72
N ILE A 255 -0.52 6.49 16.13
CA ILE A 255 -1.76 6.03 16.78
C ILE A 255 -1.67 4.53 17.08
N THR A 256 -1.26 3.72 16.11
CA THR A 256 -1.22 2.26 16.27
C THR A 256 -0.20 1.85 17.33
N ASP A 257 0.98 2.46 17.32
CA ASP A 257 2.05 2.17 18.28
C ASP A 257 1.60 2.43 19.71
N TYR A 258 0.94 3.57 19.97
CA TYR A 258 0.42 3.92 21.29
C TYR A 258 -0.80 3.10 21.71
N VAL A 259 -1.67 2.75 20.76
CA VAL A 259 -2.87 1.94 21.05
C VAL A 259 -2.51 0.50 21.33
N ILE A 260 -1.64 -0.13 20.52
CA ILE A 260 -1.19 -1.50 20.76
C ILE A 260 -0.25 -1.53 21.96
N GLY A 261 0.69 -0.60 22.06
CA GLY A 261 1.55 -0.38 23.23
C GLY A 261 2.51 -1.54 23.56
N ASP A 262 2.68 -2.48 22.64
CA ASP A 262 3.46 -3.71 22.85
C ASP A 262 4.20 -4.10 21.56
N THR A 263 5.51 -3.90 21.55
CA THR A 263 6.39 -4.16 20.40
C THR A 263 6.52 -5.65 20.07
N SER A 264 6.06 -6.55 20.94
CA SER A 264 5.94 -7.98 20.60
C SER A 264 4.71 -8.30 19.76
N ARG A 265 3.73 -7.37 19.72
CA ARG A 265 2.47 -7.50 18.99
C ARG A 265 2.34 -6.52 17.85
N TYR A 266 3.05 -5.39 17.86
CA TYR A 266 3.09 -4.48 16.73
C TYR A 266 4.51 -4.37 16.20
N LEU A 267 4.67 -4.73 14.93
CA LEU A 267 5.92 -4.58 14.20
C LEU A 267 5.71 -3.73 12.96
N ARG A 268 6.42 -2.61 12.89
CA ARG A 268 6.52 -1.75 11.71
C ARG A 268 7.81 -2.04 10.95
N LEU A 269 7.69 -2.58 9.74
CA LEU A 269 8.80 -2.77 8.82
C LEU A 269 8.89 -1.55 7.89
N GLN A 270 9.79 -0.63 8.20
CA GLN A 270 9.98 0.61 7.45
C GLN A 270 11.43 1.09 7.61
N PHE A 271 12.02 1.59 6.53
CA PHE A 271 13.40 2.12 6.56
C PHE A 271 13.56 3.33 5.63
N PRO A 272 14.53 4.23 5.90
CA PRO A 272 14.79 5.38 5.04
C PRO A 272 15.33 4.96 3.69
N LEU A 273 14.84 5.59 2.62
CA LEU A 273 15.33 5.42 1.25
C LEU A 273 16.64 6.19 1.05
N ASP A 274 17.62 5.94 1.91
CA ASP A 274 18.99 6.42 1.79
C ASP A 274 19.92 5.30 1.27
N ARG A 275 21.22 5.52 1.34
CA ARG A 275 22.22 4.57 0.86
C ARG A 275 22.78 3.66 1.96
N GLN A 276 22.35 3.79 3.20
CA GLN A 276 23.02 3.15 4.34
C GLN A 276 22.94 1.63 4.32
N LEU A 277 21.91 1.04 3.71
CA LEU A 277 21.71 -0.40 3.69
C LEU A 277 22.57 -1.13 2.65
N THR A 278 22.78 -0.53 1.46
CA THR A 278 23.36 -1.22 0.31
C THR A 278 24.35 -0.37 -0.50
N ASP A 279 24.64 0.87 -0.08
CA ASP A 279 25.43 1.88 -0.80
C ASP A 279 24.87 2.29 -2.18
N LYS A 280 23.69 1.77 -2.56
CA LYS A 280 23.02 2.01 -3.83
C LYS A 280 21.98 3.12 -3.71
N ARG A 281 21.68 3.79 -4.83
CA ARG A 281 20.61 4.80 -4.88
C ARG A 281 19.25 4.10 -4.76
N LEU A 282 18.46 4.52 -3.79
CA LEU A 282 17.03 4.23 -3.68
C LEU A 282 16.26 5.48 -4.09
N SER A 283 15.29 5.35 -5.00
CA SER A 283 14.50 6.50 -5.47
C SER A 283 13.33 6.79 -4.52
N ASP A 284 13.20 8.04 -4.11
CA ASP A 284 12.00 8.54 -3.42
C ASP A 284 10.77 8.65 -4.34
N ASP A 285 10.97 8.62 -5.66
CA ASP A 285 9.90 8.86 -6.62
C ASP A 285 9.05 7.59 -6.81
N MET A 286 7.74 7.73 -6.59
CA MET A 286 6.74 6.65 -6.62
C MET A 286 6.52 6.07 -8.03
N ASP A 287 7.15 6.62 -9.06
CA ASP A 287 7.01 6.23 -10.47
C ASP A 287 8.35 6.00 -11.19
N ASP A 288 9.47 5.91 -10.45
CA ASP A 288 10.77 5.47 -10.99
C ASP A 288 10.78 3.95 -11.22
N ALA A 289 10.15 3.52 -12.32
CA ALA A 289 10.08 2.13 -12.77
C ALA A 289 11.30 1.69 -13.60
N SER A 290 12.47 2.28 -13.37
CA SER A 290 13.73 1.80 -13.95
C SER A 290 14.13 0.45 -13.34
N ASP A 291 14.72 -0.44 -14.16
CA ASP A 291 15.14 -1.76 -13.69
C ASP A 291 16.22 -1.64 -12.59
N GLU A 292 17.07 -0.61 -12.69
CA GLU A 292 18.07 -0.28 -11.66
C GLU A 292 17.39 0.03 -10.32
N ASN A 293 16.41 0.95 -10.29
CA ASN A 293 15.72 1.30 -9.06
C ASN A 293 14.98 0.10 -8.46
N ILE A 294 14.25 -0.66 -9.28
CA ILE A 294 13.52 -1.86 -8.84
C ILE A 294 14.47 -2.88 -8.19
N ASN A 295 15.62 -3.15 -8.82
CA ASN A 295 16.61 -4.08 -8.27
C ASN A 295 17.24 -3.56 -6.98
N ASN A 296 17.61 -2.28 -6.92
CA ASN A 296 18.19 -1.67 -5.73
C ASN A 296 17.20 -1.72 -4.53
N LEU A 297 15.90 -1.50 -4.79
CA LEU A 297 14.86 -1.61 -3.77
C LEU A 297 14.76 -3.05 -3.24
N ILE A 298 14.72 -4.05 -4.13
CA ILE A 298 14.69 -5.47 -3.73
C ILE A 298 15.87 -5.82 -2.84
N GLU A 299 17.09 -5.47 -3.25
CA GLU A 299 18.29 -5.72 -2.46
C GLU A 299 18.27 -4.99 -1.11
N ALA A 300 17.76 -3.76 -1.05
CA ALA A 300 17.63 -3.03 0.20
C ALA A 300 16.62 -3.68 1.16
N ALA A 301 15.51 -4.22 0.65
CA ALA A 301 14.56 -4.95 1.47
C ALA A 301 15.17 -6.24 2.06
N GLU A 302 15.97 -6.96 1.27
CA GLU A 302 16.70 -8.15 1.75
C GLU A 302 17.76 -7.80 2.80
N ALA A 303 18.54 -6.74 2.56
CA ALA A 303 19.53 -6.24 3.50
C ALA A 303 18.89 -5.80 4.82
N TYR A 304 17.77 -5.06 4.75
CA TYR A 304 17.03 -4.61 5.92
C TYR A 304 16.54 -5.78 6.79
N LEU A 305 15.94 -6.79 6.17
CA LEU A 305 15.44 -7.97 6.89
C LEU A 305 16.54 -8.89 7.43
N SER A 306 17.76 -8.76 6.90
CA SER A 306 18.94 -9.47 7.38
C SER A 306 19.59 -8.81 8.60
N ILE A 307 19.18 -7.59 8.96
CA ILE A 307 19.64 -6.93 10.20
C ILE A 307 19.19 -7.79 11.40
N PRO A 308 20.10 -8.21 12.30
CA PRO A 308 19.77 -9.12 13.39
C PRO A 308 18.59 -8.66 14.26
N LEU A 309 18.53 -7.36 14.59
CA LEU A 309 17.45 -6.80 15.39
C LEU A 309 16.10 -6.87 14.68
N VAL A 310 16.07 -6.55 13.38
CA VAL A 310 14.84 -6.60 12.56
C VAL A 310 14.38 -8.05 12.40
N SER A 311 15.30 -8.96 12.08
CA SER A 311 15.00 -10.38 11.96
C SER A 311 14.43 -10.96 13.26
N GLN A 312 15.04 -10.66 14.40
CA GLN A 312 14.57 -11.14 15.71
C GLN A 312 13.20 -10.57 16.09
N ALA A 313 12.96 -9.28 15.82
CA ALA A 313 11.66 -8.65 16.06
C ALA A 313 10.57 -9.27 15.17
N LEU A 314 10.89 -9.55 13.91
CA LEU A 314 10.00 -10.26 12.99
C LEU A 314 9.69 -11.68 13.49
N ASP A 315 10.70 -12.45 13.87
CA ASP A 315 10.51 -13.80 14.42
C ASP A 315 9.73 -13.79 15.74
N ALA A 316 9.87 -12.75 16.56
CA ALA A 316 9.05 -12.57 17.75
C ALA A 316 7.58 -12.28 17.40
N CYS A 317 7.34 -11.41 16.43
CA CYS A 317 6.00 -11.02 16.00
C CYS A 317 5.29 -12.10 15.15
N LEU A 318 6.00 -13.08 14.59
CA LEU A 318 5.41 -14.21 13.85
C LEU A 318 5.11 -15.43 14.74
N ARG A 319 5.64 -15.46 15.96
CA ARG A 319 5.38 -16.56 16.91
C ARG A 319 3.98 -16.46 17.50
N ASP A 320 3.30 -17.59 17.57
CA ASP A 320 2.09 -17.71 18.35
C ASP A 320 2.41 -17.56 19.84
N ARG A 321 1.60 -16.75 20.55
CA ARG A 321 1.68 -16.71 22.00
C ARG A 321 1.31 -18.11 22.54
N PRO A 322 2.06 -18.66 23.51
CA PRO A 322 1.47 -19.63 24.41
C PRO A 322 0.29 -18.94 25.08
N VAL A 323 -0.87 -19.61 25.07
CA VAL A 323 -2.04 -19.18 25.85
C VAL A 323 -1.56 -18.94 27.29
N PRO A 324 -1.79 -17.75 27.89
CA PRO A 324 -1.51 -17.58 29.32
C PRO A 324 -2.32 -18.65 30.04
N ASN A 325 -1.62 -19.49 30.81
CA ASN A 325 -2.25 -20.55 31.58
C ASN A 325 -3.39 -19.91 32.39
N PRO A 326 -4.66 -20.32 32.23
CA PRO A 326 -5.67 -19.89 33.17
C PRO A 326 -5.29 -20.52 34.52
N GLU A 327 -5.32 -19.71 35.57
CA GLU A 327 -5.07 -20.06 36.98
C GLU A 327 -3.62 -19.89 37.49
N ILE A 328 -3.41 -18.81 38.24
CA ILE A 328 -3.14 -18.88 39.69
C ILE A 328 -4.05 -17.86 40.39
#